data_AF-A0A9P8V1S4-F1
#
_entry.id   AF-A0A9P8V1S4-F1
#
_cell.length_a   1.000
_cell.length_b   1.000
_cell.length_c   1.000
_cell.angle_alpha   90.00
_cell.angle_beta   90.00
_cell.angle_gamma   90.00
#
_symmetry.space_group_name_H-M   'P 1'
#
loop_
_entity.id
_entity.type
_entity.pdbx_description
1 polymer ?
#
loop_
_entity_poly.entity_id
_entity_poly.type
_entity_poly.pdbx_seq_one_letter_code
_entity_poly.pdbx_strand_id
1 'polypeptide(L)'
;MKSAATLLALASAASAHYVFRQIEIDGQGTSDWQIIRQTANFETHGPVEDVTSELLTCYELNPDGHGATTLNAQAGATVSVTSSPAIFHPGPAIAYLARVPAGVSASDFDGKGAVWFKFWQDAPDVTPSGLVWPTMQSQTIDFDLPECLEDGQYLLRVEHIGLHTTGAPQFYLSCAQINVSGGSGSYKPAGLLSFPGAYSLSDPGLAANLYWPIPTSYEVPGGPVGSC
;
A
#
# COMPACT_ATOMS: atom_id res chain seq x y z
N MET A 1 7.48 49.34 34.57
CA MET A 1 7.66 47.93 34.13
C MET A 1 6.39 47.51 33.42
N LYS A 2 6.40 47.40 32.08
CA LYS A 2 5.25 46.88 31.31
C LYS A 2 5.71 45.58 30.66
N SER A 3 5.35 44.45 31.25
CA SER A 3 5.64 43.13 30.71
C SER A 3 4.69 42.85 29.56
N ALA A 4 5.23 42.70 28.35
CA ALA A 4 4.50 42.15 27.21
C ALA A 4 4.59 40.63 27.28
N ALA A 5 3.45 39.95 27.48
CA ALA A 5 3.35 38.50 27.39
C ALA A 5 2.98 38.15 25.94
N THR A 6 3.92 37.56 25.21
CA THR A 6 3.69 37.04 23.85
C THR A 6 3.09 35.64 23.97
N LEU A 7 1.80 35.47 23.64
CA LEU A 7 1.21 34.14 23.49
C LEU A 7 1.70 33.52 22.17
N LEU A 8 2.46 32.43 22.25
CA LEU A 8 2.66 31.53 21.10
C LEU A 8 1.42 30.64 20.98
N ALA A 9 0.64 30.82 19.92
CA ALA A 9 -0.36 29.85 19.51
C ALA A 9 0.33 28.72 18.73
N LEU A 10 0.45 27.54 19.34
CA LEU A 10 0.82 26.31 18.64
C LEU A 10 -0.42 25.80 17.89
N ALA A 11 -0.47 26.03 16.57
CA ALA A 11 -1.45 25.37 15.72
C ALA A 11 -0.99 23.92 15.49
N SER A 12 -1.64 22.97 16.17
CA SER A 12 -1.51 21.56 15.84
C SER A 12 -2.25 21.28 14.53
N ALA A 13 -1.52 21.09 13.43
CA ALA A 13 -2.11 20.54 12.21
C ALA A 13 -2.42 19.05 12.47
N ALA A 14 -3.67 18.73 12.80
CA ALA A 14 -4.13 17.35 12.78
C ALA A 14 -4.26 16.94 11.31
N SER A 15 -3.33 16.11 10.82
CA SER A 15 -3.52 15.50 9.51
C SER A 15 -4.58 14.41 9.64
N ALA A 16 -5.68 14.58 8.92
CA ALA A 16 -6.73 13.57 8.80
C ALA A 16 -6.38 12.48 7.78
N HIS A 17 -5.13 12.43 7.27
CA HIS A 17 -4.70 11.47 6.26
C HIS A 17 -3.22 11.06 6.44
N TYR A 18 -2.82 9.93 5.84
CA TYR A 18 -1.47 9.37 5.97
C TYR A 18 -0.84 8.99 4.63
N VAL A 19 0.47 8.82 4.64
CA VAL A 19 1.29 8.51 3.47
C VAL A 19 2.33 7.43 3.78
N PHE A 20 2.66 6.61 2.79
CA PHE A 20 3.68 5.54 2.86
C PHE A 20 4.94 5.96 2.12
N ARG A 21 5.92 6.47 2.85
CA ARG A 21 7.13 7.10 2.29
C ARG A 21 8.45 6.46 2.70
N GLN A 22 8.41 5.58 3.70
CA GLN A 22 9.57 4.86 4.20
C GLN A 22 9.27 3.36 4.27
N ILE A 23 10.31 2.58 4.03
CA ILE A 23 10.27 1.12 4.06
C ILE A 23 11.56 0.61 4.68
N GLU A 24 11.46 -0.49 5.40
CA GLU A 24 12.57 -1.27 5.92
C GLU A 24 12.48 -2.69 5.36
N ILE A 25 13.61 -3.22 4.89
CA ILE A 25 13.72 -4.60 4.39
C ILE A 25 14.88 -5.29 5.10
N ASP A 26 14.61 -6.37 5.84
CA ASP A 26 15.61 -7.08 6.67
C ASP A 26 16.44 -6.16 7.58
N GLY A 27 15.79 -5.19 8.23
CA GLY A 27 16.47 -4.22 9.10
C GLY A 27 17.21 -3.10 8.36
N GLN A 28 17.17 -3.05 7.03
CA GLN A 28 17.72 -1.96 6.23
C GLN A 28 16.65 -0.88 6.01
N GLY A 29 16.57 0.08 6.95
CA GLY A 29 15.68 1.23 6.82
C GLY A 29 16.12 2.19 5.71
N THR A 30 15.16 2.75 4.99
CA THR A 30 15.41 3.72 3.91
C THR A 30 15.04 5.15 4.31
N SER A 31 15.64 6.15 3.65
CA SER A 31 15.13 7.52 3.76
C SER A 31 13.78 7.68 3.04
N ASP A 32 13.07 8.77 3.32
CA ASP A 32 11.83 9.14 2.62
C ASP A 32 12.04 9.05 1.10
N TRP A 33 11.15 8.32 0.43
CA TRP A 33 11.10 8.19 -1.03
C TRP A 33 12.36 7.61 -1.69
N GLN A 34 13.28 7.01 -0.92
CA GLN A 34 14.54 6.51 -1.46
C GLN A 34 14.31 5.41 -2.48
N ILE A 35 13.49 4.41 -2.12
CA ILE A 35 13.13 3.29 -3.00
C ILE A 35 11.64 3.29 -3.33
N ILE A 36 10.85 4.13 -2.65
CA ILE A 36 9.43 4.35 -2.92
C ILE A 36 9.31 5.50 -3.91
N ARG A 37 8.59 5.28 -5.02
CA ARG A 37 8.25 6.34 -5.97
C ARG A 37 7.42 7.39 -5.27
N GLN A 38 7.90 8.63 -5.25
CA GLN A 38 7.24 9.72 -4.53
C GLN A 38 5.82 9.90 -5.02
N THR A 39 4.85 9.91 -4.10
CA THR A 39 3.43 9.97 -4.43
C THR A 39 2.91 11.40 -4.54
N ALA A 40 1.84 11.61 -5.31
CA ALA A 40 1.22 12.92 -5.53
C ALA A 40 0.63 13.52 -4.24
N ASN A 41 0.35 12.70 -3.23
CA ASN A 41 -0.13 13.14 -1.92
C ASN A 41 0.98 13.42 -0.89
N PHE A 42 2.25 13.55 -1.29
CA PHE A 42 3.36 13.73 -0.35
C PHE A 42 3.18 14.92 0.63
N GLU A 43 2.44 15.96 0.25
CA GLU A 43 2.09 17.09 1.13
C GLU A 43 0.68 17.00 1.71
N THR A 44 -0.30 16.60 0.89
CA THR A 44 -1.72 16.65 1.26
C THR A 44 -2.15 15.42 2.06
N HIS A 45 -1.42 14.32 1.92
CA HIS A 45 -1.70 12.98 2.39
C HIS A 45 -3.03 12.39 1.87
N GLY A 46 -3.75 13.09 0.99
CA GLY A 46 -5.06 12.67 0.50
C GLY A 46 -5.05 11.33 -0.25
N PRO A 47 -6.18 10.60 -0.27
CA PRO A 47 -6.28 9.31 -0.93
C PRO A 47 -6.54 9.45 -2.43
N VAL A 48 -6.39 8.36 -3.16
CA VAL A 48 -7.09 8.15 -4.43
C VAL A 48 -8.51 7.67 -4.11
N GLU A 49 -9.54 8.18 -4.77
CA GLU A 49 -10.95 7.79 -4.52
C GLU A 49 -11.63 7.18 -5.76
N ASP A 50 -11.08 7.43 -6.96
CA ASP A 50 -11.60 6.90 -8.22
C ASP A 50 -10.91 5.59 -8.59
N VAL A 51 -11.68 4.49 -8.59
CA VAL A 51 -11.19 3.14 -8.94
C VAL A 51 -10.76 2.97 -10.40
N THR A 52 -11.05 3.95 -11.24
CA THR A 52 -10.64 3.98 -12.65
C THR A 52 -9.44 4.89 -12.91
N SER A 53 -8.94 5.59 -11.88
CA SER A 53 -7.81 6.49 -12.00
C SER A 53 -6.50 5.75 -12.23
N GLU A 54 -5.67 6.27 -13.14
CA GLU A 54 -4.28 5.82 -13.34
C GLU A 54 -3.42 5.99 -12.08
N LEU A 55 -3.84 6.84 -11.14
CA LEU A 55 -3.15 7.00 -9.85
C LEU A 55 -3.23 5.74 -8.98
N LEU A 56 -4.15 4.81 -9.25
CA LEU A 56 -4.23 3.55 -8.49
C LEU A 56 -3.02 2.63 -8.68
N THR A 57 -2.25 2.79 -9.77
CA THR A 57 -1.06 1.96 -10.01
C THR A 57 -0.03 2.21 -8.92
N CYS A 58 0.53 3.42 -8.85
CA CYS A 58 1.60 3.77 -7.91
C CYS A 58 1.47 5.16 -7.29
N TYR A 59 0.37 5.88 -7.59
CA TYR A 59 0.05 7.23 -7.09
C TYR A 59 1.17 8.25 -7.29
N GLU A 60 2.00 8.07 -8.33
CA GLU A 60 3.25 8.81 -8.49
C GLU A 60 3.00 10.31 -8.73
N LEU A 61 3.85 11.14 -8.12
CA LEU A 61 3.91 12.57 -8.38
C LEU A 61 4.45 12.85 -9.80
N ASN A 62 5.40 12.04 -10.27
CA ASN A 62 6.03 12.18 -11.58
C ASN A 62 6.23 10.80 -12.25
N PRO A 63 5.26 10.34 -13.06
CA PRO A 63 5.29 9.01 -13.66
C PRO A 63 6.31 8.84 -14.79
N ASP A 64 6.86 9.91 -15.37
CA ASP A 64 7.78 9.80 -16.52
C ASP A 64 9.22 9.41 -16.11
N GLY A 65 9.54 9.51 -14.81
CA GLY A 65 10.90 9.25 -14.30
C GLY A 65 10.98 8.30 -13.11
N HIS A 66 9.84 7.88 -12.56
CA HIS A 66 9.74 6.86 -11.49
C HIS A 66 10.71 7.07 -10.32
N GLY A 67 11.07 8.33 -10.00
CA GLY A 67 12.31 8.83 -9.38
C GLY A 67 12.82 8.24 -8.06
N ALA A 68 12.92 6.92 -7.98
CA ALA A 68 13.37 6.13 -6.85
C ALA A 68 14.51 5.20 -7.28
N THR A 69 15.29 4.75 -6.30
CA THR A 69 16.34 3.73 -6.48
C THR A 69 15.80 2.33 -6.25
N THR A 70 16.55 1.30 -6.64
CA THR A 70 16.18 -0.11 -6.39
C THR A 70 17.01 -0.66 -5.24
N LEU A 71 16.36 -1.29 -4.25
CA LEU A 71 17.04 -1.96 -3.13
C LEU A 71 17.10 -3.47 -3.35
N ASN A 72 18.22 -4.12 -3.00
CA ASN A 72 18.30 -5.58 -3.02
C ASN A 72 17.56 -6.17 -1.81
N ALA A 73 16.80 -7.24 -2.05
CA ALA A 73 16.07 -7.97 -1.02
C ALA A 73 16.24 -9.48 -1.23
N GLN A 74 16.19 -10.26 -0.15
CA GLN A 74 16.08 -11.71 -0.27
C GLN A 74 14.60 -12.11 -0.39
N ALA A 75 14.31 -13.18 -1.12
CA ALA A 75 13.03 -13.86 -0.97
C ALA A 75 12.91 -14.35 0.49
N GLY A 76 11.73 -14.23 1.10
CA GLY A 76 11.54 -14.45 2.54
C GLY A 76 11.90 -13.27 3.44
N ALA A 77 12.45 -12.18 2.91
CA ALA A 77 12.78 -11.00 3.70
C ALA A 77 11.54 -10.37 4.34
N THR A 78 11.68 -9.93 5.60
CA THR A 78 10.64 -9.15 6.27
C THR A 78 10.69 -7.72 5.77
N VAL A 79 9.52 -7.20 5.39
CA VAL A 79 9.31 -5.84 4.94
C VAL A 79 8.40 -5.12 5.93
N SER A 80 8.80 -3.91 6.32
CA SER A 80 7.99 -3.00 7.14
C SER A 80 7.79 -1.69 6.41
N VAL A 81 6.55 -1.34 6.08
CA VAL A 81 6.21 -0.06 5.44
C VAL A 81 5.65 0.90 6.48
N THR A 82 6.31 2.05 6.64
CA THR A 82 5.94 3.05 7.63
C THR A 82 4.87 3.99 7.10
N SER A 83 3.73 4.00 7.79
CA SER A 83 2.70 5.03 7.63
C SER A 83 3.14 6.31 8.32
N SER A 84 2.76 7.48 7.79
CA SER A 84 2.98 8.76 8.47
C SER A 84 1.78 9.71 8.32
N PRO A 85 1.03 10.01 9.40
CA PRO A 85 1.09 9.43 10.75
C PRO A 85 0.63 7.95 10.77
N ALA A 86 0.43 7.37 11.96
CA ALA A 86 -0.16 6.03 12.10
C ALA A 86 -1.51 5.93 11.36
N ILE A 87 -1.85 4.74 10.90
CA ILE A 87 -3.12 4.44 10.22
C ILE A 87 -4.26 4.62 11.22
N PHE A 88 -5.33 5.32 10.85
CA PHE A 88 -6.50 5.51 11.72
C PHE A 88 -7.85 5.42 10.99
N HIS A 89 -7.86 5.09 9.70
CA HIS A 89 -9.09 4.69 9.05
C HIS A 89 -9.28 3.17 9.16
N PRO A 90 -10.52 2.69 9.41
CA PRO A 90 -10.81 1.27 9.35
C PRO A 90 -10.74 0.76 7.92
N GLY A 91 -10.06 -0.35 7.71
CA GLY A 91 -10.03 -1.08 6.45
C GLY A 91 -8.75 -1.92 6.28
N PRO A 92 -8.63 -2.65 5.17
CA PRO A 92 -7.54 -3.59 4.99
C PRO A 92 -6.26 -2.92 4.50
N ALA A 93 -5.13 -3.52 4.85
CA ALA A 93 -3.85 -3.35 4.20
C ALA A 93 -3.58 -4.51 3.22
N ILE A 94 -3.00 -4.21 2.06
CA ILE A 94 -2.77 -5.18 0.99
C ILE A 94 -1.41 -4.91 0.34
N ALA A 95 -0.69 -5.98 -0.01
CA ALA A 95 0.56 -5.89 -0.76
C ALA A 95 0.53 -6.73 -2.04
N TYR A 96 1.05 -6.13 -3.12
CA TYR A 96 1.12 -6.69 -4.47
C TYR A 96 2.54 -6.62 -4.99
N LEU A 97 2.89 -7.57 -5.86
CA LEU A 97 4.13 -7.56 -6.61
C LEU A 97 3.83 -7.57 -8.11
N ALA A 98 4.61 -6.81 -8.86
CA ALA A 98 4.67 -6.91 -10.32
C ALA A 98 6.12 -7.17 -10.73
N ARG A 99 6.35 -8.28 -11.43
CA ARG A 99 7.69 -8.62 -11.93
C ARG A 99 8.05 -7.70 -13.09
N VAL A 100 9.23 -7.08 -13.03
CA VAL A 100 9.76 -6.27 -14.12
C VAL A 100 10.07 -7.18 -15.33
N PRO A 101 9.64 -6.82 -16.55
CA PRO A 101 9.94 -7.59 -17.75
C PRO A 101 11.45 -7.75 -18.00
N ALA A 102 11.84 -8.86 -18.62
CA ALA A 102 13.24 -9.09 -18.98
C ALA A 102 13.77 -7.98 -19.89
N GLY A 103 14.95 -7.43 -19.57
CA GLY A 103 15.58 -6.34 -20.31
C GLY A 103 15.08 -4.94 -19.95
N VAL A 104 14.16 -4.82 -18.98
CA VAL A 104 13.67 -3.56 -18.43
C VAL A 104 14.18 -3.41 -17.00
N SER A 105 14.35 -2.17 -16.51
CA SER A 105 14.65 -1.89 -15.11
C SER A 105 13.38 -1.47 -14.35
N ALA A 106 13.37 -1.62 -13.02
CA ALA A 106 12.28 -1.12 -12.18
C ALA A 106 12.11 0.39 -12.34
N SER A 107 13.17 1.13 -12.65
CA SER A 107 13.11 2.58 -12.92
C SER A 107 12.48 2.93 -14.28
N ASP A 108 12.28 1.96 -15.18
CA ASP A 108 11.67 2.16 -16.51
C ASP A 108 10.33 1.41 -16.67
N PHE A 109 9.89 0.67 -15.66
CA PHE A 109 8.67 -0.13 -15.72
C PHE A 109 7.49 0.60 -15.09
N ASP A 110 6.47 0.92 -15.88
CA ASP A 110 5.30 1.69 -15.42
C ASP A 110 4.27 0.86 -14.61
N GLY A 111 4.42 -0.46 -14.57
CA GLY A 111 3.48 -1.35 -13.88
C GLY A 111 2.08 -1.40 -14.52
N LYS A 112 1.92 -0.95 -15.77
CA LYS A 112 0.62 -0.96 -16.45
C LYS A 112 0.28 -2.33 -17.03
N GLY A 113 -1.02 -2.56 -17.21
CA GLY A 113 -1.57 -3.82 -17.70
C GLY A 113 -1.70 -4.88 -16.60
N ALA A 114 -2.03 -6.10 -17.02
CA ALA A 114 -2.24 -7.24 -16.12
C ALA A 114 -0.90 -7.85 -15.69
N VAL A 115 -0.24 -7.23 -14.71
CA VAL A 115 1.12 -7.59 -14.25
C VAL A 115 1.23 -7.82 -12.75
N TRP A 116 0.19 -7.49 -11.99
CA TRP A 116 0.21 -7.53 -10.53
C TRP A 116 -0.37 -8.84 -10.00
N PHE A 117 0.20 -9.36 -8.92
CA PHE A 117 -0.44 -10.38 -8.10
C PHE A 117 -0.42 -9.96 -6.63
N LYS A 118 -1.52 -10.25 -5.93
CA LYS A 118 -1.58 -10.09 -4.48
C LYS A 118 -0.77 -11.22 -3.85
N PHE A 119 0.11 -10.89 -2.90
CA PHE A 119 0.85 -11.91 -2.15
C PHE A 119 0.62 -11.81 -0.64
N TRP A 120 0.04 -10.70 -0.17
CA TRP A 120 -0.29 -10.52 1.23
C TRP A 120 -1.50 -9.59 1.38
N GLN A 121 -2.27 -9.83 2.44
CA GLN A 121 -3.29 -8.91 2.94
C GLN A 121 -3.46 -9.14 4.45
N ASP A 122 -3.89 -8.12 5.17
CA ASP A 122 -4.58 -8.32 6.45
C ASP A 122 -6.08 -8.57 6.23
N ALA A 123 -6.77 -8.95 7.30
CA ALA A 123 -8.22 -9.07 7.31
C ALA A 123 -8.73 -8.70 8.71
N PRO A 124 -9.96 -8.16 8.83
CA PRO A 124 -10.50 -7.81 10.13
C PRO A 124 -10.94 -9.06 10.89
N ASP A 125 -10.79 -9.02 12.21
CA ASP A 125 -11.56 -9.89 13.09
C ASP A 125 -13.02 -9.42 13.08
N VAL A 126 -13.93 -10.28 12.62
CA VAL A 126 -15.36 -9.98 12.59
C VAL A 126 -15.99 -10.33 13.92
N THR A 127 -16.51 -9.33 14.62
CA THR A 127 -17.12 -9.48 15.95
C THR A 127 -18.57 -8.97 15.96
N PRO A 128 -19.39 -9.35 16.95
CA PRO A 128 -20.72 -8.77 17.14
C PRO A 128 -20.75 -7.25 17.38
N SER A 129 -19.59 -6.64 17.71
CA SER A 129 -19.45 -5.22 17.98
C SER A 129 -18.89 -4.43 16.78
N GLY A 130 -18.49 -5.11 15.71
CA GLY A 130 -17.87 -4.50 14.53
C GLY A 130 -16.64 -5.27 14.05
N LEU A 131 -16.00 -4.71 13.04
CA LEU A 131 -14.76 -5.22 12.44
C LEU A 131 -13.56 -4.61 13.16
N VAL A 132 -12.64 -5.44 13.63
CA VAL A 132 -11.39 -5.02 14.27
C VAL A 132 -10.24 -5.22 13.28
N TRP A 133 -9.66 -4.12 12.81
CA TRP A 133 -8.62 -4.14 11.78
C TRP A 133 -7.22 -4.23 12.40
N PRO A 134 -6.36 -5.18 11.98
CA PRO A 134 -5.03 -5.36 12.55
C PRO A 134 -4.14 -4.10 12.46
N THR A 135 -4.28 -3.34 11.38
CA THR A 135 -3.48 -2.14 11.11
C THR A 135 -4.05 -0.86 11.72
N MET A 136 -5.21 -0.90 12.38
CA MET A 136 -5.80 0.26 13.05
C MET A 136 -4.89 0.76 14.17
N GLN A 137 -4.53 2.05 14.12
CA GLN A 137 -3.54 2.71 14.99
C GLN A 137 -2.10 2.18 14.85
N SER A 138 -1.81 1.36 13.83
CA SER A 138 -0.45 0.91 13.56
C SER A 138 0.36 1.99 12.83
N GLN A 139 1.66 2.08 13.17
CA GLN A 139 2.62 2.90 12.45
C GLN A 139 3.20 2.16 11.24
N THR A 140 3.11 0.83 11.21
CA THR A 140 3.72 -0.04 10.19
C THR A 140 2.73 -1.04 9.60
N ILE A 141 2.98 -1.43 8.36
CA ILE A 141 2.39 -2.60 7.70
C ILE A 141 3.54 -3.57 7.45
N ASP A 142 3.47 -4.74 8.09
CA ASP A 142 4.56 -5.72 8.11
C ASP A 142 4.15 -7.01 7.40
N PHE A 143 5.01 -7.52 6.52
CA PHE A 143 4.80 -8.77 5.77
C PHE A 143 6.13 -9.33 5.27
N ASP A 144 6.14 -10.62 4.93
CA ASP A 144 7.32 -11.28 4.36
C ASP A 144 7.18 -11.42 2.83
N LEU A 145 8.28 -11.24 2.11
CA LEU A 145 8.33 -11.54 0.66
C LEU A 145 8.20 -13.06 0.45
N PRO A 146 7.45 -13.55 -0.56
CA PRO A 146 7.34 -14.99 -0.79
C PRO A 146 8.68 -15.65 -1.12
N GLU A 147 9.02 -16.78 -0.48
CA GLU A 147 10.23 -17.56 -0.79
C GLU A 147 10.21 -18.17 -2.21
N CYS A 148 9.03 -18.27 -2.82
CA CYS A 148 8.82 -18.85 -4.14
C CYS A 148 8.93 -17.86 -5.30
N LEU A 149 9.29 -16.59 -5.02
CA LEU A 149 9.52 -15.59 -6.07
C LEU A 149 10.62 -16.04 -7.03
N GLU A 150 10.50 -15.63 -8.29
CA GLU A 150 11.60 -15.72 -9.25
C GLU A 150 12.56 -14.56 -9.00
N ASP A 151 13.86 -14.80 -9.10
CA ASP A 151 14.85 -13.72 -8.99
C ASP A 151 14.61 -12.64 -10.07
N GLY A 152 14.94 -11.39 -9.70
CA GLY A 152 14.84 -10.23 -10.56
C GLY A 152 14.19 -9.02 -9.90
N GLN A 153 13.94 -7.99 -10.70
CA GLN A 153 13.37 -6.75 -10.21
C GLN A 153 11.83 -6.81 -10.14
N TYR A 154 11.27 -6.15 -9.14
CA TYR A 154 9.84 -6.04 -8.90
C TYR A 154 9.46 -4.62 -8.50
N LEU A 155 8.22 -4.25 -8.82
CA LEU A 155 7.51 -3.21 -8.08
C LEU A 155 6.76 -3.88 -6.93
N LEU A 156 6.96 -3.37 -5.73
CA LEU A 156 6.21 -3.71 -4.53
C LEU A 156 5.20 -2.61 -4.25
N ARG A 157 3.92 -2.88 -4.48
CA ARG A 157 2.83 -1.94 -4.24
C ARG A 157 2.17 -2.29 -2.91
N VAL A 158 2.15 -1.33 -2.00
CA VAL A 158 1.43 -1.45 -0.71
C VAL A 158 0.29 -0.45 -0.70
N GLU A 159 -0.86 -0.89 -0.24
CA GLU A 159 -2.02 -0.04 -0.05
C GLU A 159 -2.71 -0.28 1.29
N HIS A 160 -3.39 0.75 1.76
CA HIS A 160 -4.42 0.65 2.77
C HIS A 160 -5.70 1.28 2.22
N ILE A 161 -6.84 0.61 2.41
CA ILE A 161 -8.14 1.08 1.92
C ILE A 161 -8.96 1.57 3.10
N GLY A 162 -9.14 2.89 3.24
CA GLY A 162 -10.06 3.45 4.23
C GLY A 162 -11.52 3.26 3.82
N LEU A 163 -12.31 2.66 4.69
CA LEU A 163 -13.71 2.25 4.43
C LEU A 163 -14.71 2.90 5.40
N HIS A 164 -14.32 3.99 6.05
CA HIS A 164 -15.17 4.67 7.02
C HIS A 164 -16.39 5.37 6.39
N THR A 165 -16.35 5.62 5.07
CA THR A 165 -17.48 6.16 4.31
C THR A 165 -18.03 5.06 3.40
N THR A 166 -19.24 4.57 3.70
CA THR A 166 -19.88 3.49 2.94
C THR A 166 -19.99 3.83 1.46
N GLY A 167 -19.44 2.95 0.61
CA GLY A 167 -19.46 3.11 -0.85
C GLY A 167 -18.51 4.17 -1.41
N ALA A 168 -17.66 4.76 -0.58
CA ALA A 168 -16.63 5.73 -0.99
C ALA A 168 -15.26 5.32 -0.39
N PRO A 169 -14.64 4.24 -0.93
CA PRO A 169 -13.35 3.78 -0.46
C PRO A 169 -12.25 4.81 -0.72
N GLN A 170 -11.30 4.91 0.20
CA GLN A 170 -10.15 5.80 0.12
C GLN A 170 -8.86 5.00 0.05
N PHE A 171 -8.15 5.07 -1.08
CA PHE A 171 -6.94 4.30 -1.33
C PHE A 171 -5.71 5.13 -0.98
N TYR A 172 -4.96 4.71 0.02
CA TYR A 172 -3.63 5.22 0.35
C TYR A 172 -2.62 4.19 -0.12
N LEU A 173 -1.71 4.55 -1.02
CA LEU A 173 -0.80 3.56 -1.61
C LEU A 173 0.53 4.18 -2.02
N SER A 174 1.54 3.34 -2.18
CA SER A 174 2.80 3.70 -2.84
C SER A 174 3.47 2.44 -3.44
N CYS A 175 4.45 2.66 -4.31
CA CYS A 175 5.24 1.58 -4.93
C CYS A 175 6.72 1.71 -4.62
N ALA A 176 7.30 0.66 -4.06
CA ALA A 176 8.75 0.50 -3.89
C ALA A 176 9.37 -0.29 -5.05
N GLN A 177 10.66 -0.06 -5.30
CA GLN A 177 11.44 -0.80 -6.28
C GLN A 177 12.44 -1.72 -5.57
N ILE A 178 12.34 -3.02 -5.84
CA ILE A 178 13.20 -4.03 -5.22
C ILE A 178 13.82 -4.96 -6.26
N ASN A 179 14.99 -5.49 -5.96
CA ASN A 179 15.65 -6.55 -6.71
C ASN A 179 15.77 -7.78 -5.82
N VAL A 180 14.94 -8.78 -6.09
CA VAL A 180 14.81 -9.99 -5.29
C VAL A 180 15.81 -11.05 -5.76
N SER A 181 16.49 -11.67 -4.81
CA SER A 181 17.35 -12.84 -5.04
C SER A 181 17.03 -13.98 -4.07
N GLY A 182 17.49 -15.19 -4.40
CA GLY A 182 17.42 -16.34 -3.49
C GLY A 182 16.05 -17.02 -3.44
N GLY A 183 15.14 -16.65 -4.34
CA GLY A 183 13.83 -17.28 -4.45
C GLY A 183 13.89 -18.59 -5.24
N SER A 184 12.96 -19.51 -4.97
CA SER A 184 12.93 -20.79 -5.69
C SER A 184 12.41 -20.68 -7.13
N GLY A 185 11.79 -19.54 -7.51
CA GLY A 185 11.19 -19.32 -8.82
C GLY A 185 10.03 -20.26 -9.18
N SER A 186 9.50 -20.96 -8.18
CA SER A 186 8.45 -21.97 -8.34
C SER A 186 7.06 -21.35 -8.50
N TYR A 187 6.84 -20.13 -8.02
CA TYR A 187 5.56 -19.46 -8.17
C TYR A 187 5.33 -19.01 -9.61
N LYS A 188 4.15 -19.35 -10.14
CA LYS A 188 3.68 -18.94 -11.47
C LYS A 188 2.31 -18.27 -11.29
N PRO A 189 2.28 -16.95 -11.03
CA PRO A 189 1.02 -16.27 -10.82
C PRO A 189 0.12 -16.40 -12.05
N ALA A 190 -1.14 -16.76 -11.81
CA ALA A 190 -2.20 -16.80 -12.80
C ALA A 190 -3.26 -15.74 -12.48
N GLY A 191 -3.94 -15.22 -13.50
CA GLY A 191 -4.97 -14.18 -13.30
C GLY A 191 -4.38 -12.88 -12.79
N LEU A 192 -3.28 -12.43 -13.40
CA LEU A 192 -2.64 -11.16 -13.06
C LEU A 192 -3.64 -10.00 -13.15
N LEU A 193 -3.51 -9.07 -12.22
CA LEU A 193 -4.35 -7.92 -12.01
C LEU A 193 -3.75 -6.69 -12.69
N SER A 194 -4.61 -5.73 -13.04
CA SER A 194 -4.20 -4.40 -13.50
C SER A 194 -4.71 -3.33 -12.55
N PHE A 195 -3.92 -2.28 -12.32
CA PHE A 195 -4.37 -1.08 -11.64
C PHE A 195 -4.24 0.09 -12.62
N PRO A 196 -5.34 0.78 -12.98
CA PRO A 196 -6.74 0.46 -12.66
C PRO A 196 -7.23 -0.84 -13.34
N GLY A 197 -8.37 -1.38 -12.88
CA GLY A 197 -9.06 -2.54 -13.47
C GLY A 197 -9.32 -3.71 -12.51
N ALA A 198 -8.51 -3.88 -11.47
CA ALA A 198 -8.70 -4.92 -10.45
C ALA A 198 -9.80 -4.60 -9.43
N TYR A 199 -10.24 -3.35 -9.38
CA TYR A 199 -11.26 -2.87 -8.45
C TYR A 199 -12.51 -2.39 -9.18
N SER A 200 -13.66 -2.71 -8.60
CA SER A 200 -14.97 -2.13 -8.91
C SER A 200 -15.60 -1.57 -7.64
N LEU A 201 -16.29 -0.43 -7.74
CA LEU A 201 -17.08 0.09 -6.61
C LEU A 201 -18.21 -0.87 -6.17
N SER A 202 -18.54 -1.86 -7.01
CA SER A 202 -19.48 -2.94 -6.65
C SER A 202 -18.84 -4.12 -5.92
N ASP A 203 -17.51 -4.15 -5.76
CA ASP A 203 -16.83 -5.22 -5.05
C ASP A 203 -17.33 -5.24 -3.59
N PRO A 204 -17.72 -6.41 -3.04
CA PRO A 204 -18.35 -6.48 -1.72
C PRO A 204 -17.53 -5.81 -0.61
N GLY A 205 -16.20 -5.93 -0.65
CA GLY A 205 -15.30 -5.28 0.31
C GLY A 205 -15.25 -3.76 0.20
N LEU A 206 -15.39 -3.20 -1.01
CA LEU A 206 -15.35 -1.75 -1.25
C LEU A 206 -16.72 -1.09 -1.01
N ALA A 207 -17.81 -1.80 -1.31
CA ALA A 207 -19.18 -1.35 -1.08
C ALA A 207 -19.66 -1.56 0.38
N ALA A 208 -18.86 -2.22 1.22
CA ALA A 208 -19.26 -2.65 2.55
C ALA A 208 -19.70 -1.48 3.45
N ASN A 209 -20.78 -1.69 4.21
CA ASN A 209 -21.13 -0.87 5.35
C ASN A 209 -20.56 -1.53 6.62
N LEU A 210 -19.55 -0.90 7.24
CA LEU A 210 -18.85 -1.47 8.39
C LEU A 210 -19.64 -1.39 9.71
N TYR A 211 -20.73 -0.61 9.75
CA TYR A 211 -21.35 -0.16 10.99
C TYR A 211 -22.68 -0.82 11.29
N TRP A 212 -23.64 -0.75 10.35
CA TRP A 212 -24.96 -1.31 10.58
C TRP A 212 -25.71 -1.67 9.27
N PRO A 213 -26.24 -2.91 9.14
CA PRO A 213 -26.00 -4.05 10.03
C PRO A 213 -24.52 -4.43 10.06
N ILE A 214 -24.01 -4.82 11.22
CA ILE A 214 -22.59 -5.22 11.35
C ILE A 214 -22.34 -6.43 10.43
N PRO A 215 -21.35 -6.37 9.52
CA PRO A 215 -21.06 -7.50 8.64
C PRO A 215 -20.68 -8.74 9.43
N THR A 216 -21.14 -9.91 8.97
CA THR A 216 -20.76 -11.22 9.53
C THR A 216 -19.54 -11.84 8.84
N SER A 217 -19.07 -11.20 7.77
CA SER A 217 -17.88 -11.56 7.01
C SER A 217 -17.38 -10.33 6.27
N TYR A 218 -16.11 -10.34 5.89
CA TYR A 218 -15.51 -9.32 5.04
C TYR A 218 -14.65 -9.98 3.97
N GLU A 219 -14.82 -9.55 2.72
CA GLU A 219 -14.02 -10.01 1.59
C GLU A 219 -13.05 -8.89 1.19
N VAL A 220 -11.75 -9.16 1.31
CA VAL A 220 -10.72 -8.19 0.91
C VAL A 220 -10.70 -8.11 -0.63
N PRO A 221 -10.82 -6.90 -1.22
CA PRO A 221 -10.90 -6.73 -2.68
C PRO A 221 -9.58 -7.07 -3.37
N GLY A 222 -9.58 -7.22 -4.70
CA GLY A 222 -8.36 -7.43 -5.50
C GLY A 222 -7.90 -8.88 -5.60
N GLY A 223 -8.84 -9.82 -5.63
CA GLY A 223 -8.57 -11.24 -5.87
C GLY A 223 -7.93 -11.98 -4.69
N PRO A 224 -7.65 -13.29 -4.84
CA PRO A 224 -7.06 -14.10 -3.79
C PRO A 224 -5.58 -13.77 -3.58
N VAL A 225 -5.07 -14.04 -2.37
CA VAL A 225 -3.63 -14.04 -2.09
C VAL A 225 -3.01 -15.22 -2.83
N GLY A 226 -2.02 -14.94 -3.67
CA GLY A 226 -1.16 -15.95 -4.26
C GLY A 226 -0.32 -16.62 -3.20
N SER A 227 -0.20 -17.96 -3.26
CA SER A 227 0.62 -18.71 -2.32
C SER A 227 1.76 -19.43 -3.05
N CYS A 228 2.86 -19.59 -2.34
CA CYS A 228 3.68 -20.78 -2.51
C CYS A 228 2.84 -22.02 -2.10
#